data_AF-A0A3P7P3S0-F1
#
_entry.id   AF-A0A3P7P3S0-F1
#
_cell.length_a   1.000
_cell.length_b   1.000
_cell.length_c   1.000
_cell.angle_alpha   90.00
_cell.angle_beta   90.00
_cell.angle_gamma   90.00
#
_symmetry.space_group_name_H-M   'P 1'
#
loop_
_entity.id
_entity.type
_entity.pdbx_description
1 polymer ?
#
loop_
_entity_poly.entity_id
_entity_poly.type
_entity_poly.pdbx_seq_one_letter_code
_entity_poly.pdbx_strand_id
1 'polypeptide(L)'
;MNSALQCISNIPQLTNFFLEDIYKIDLNTVSGLGSRGLFARRFANLIKRMWSEDSTEKAIYPRELTMAICNYAPQFAGYEQHDAHELMMLLLDVLHEDLNRVQQKPYIELKDADGRSDAVSHSSLFHFPTYAIRLPNIKGPCTRPNGDIVCFSSCL
;
A
#
# COMPACT_ATOMS: atom_id res chain seq x y z
N MET A 1 0.40 -2.90 15.62
CA MET A 1 0.33 -3.91 14.54
C MET A 1 -0.89 -4.81 14.63
N ASN A 2 -1.05 -5.63 15.70
CA ASN A 2 -2.14 -6.62 15.78
C ASN A 2 -3.54 -6.01 15.66
N SER A 3 -3.78 -4.84 16.26
CA SER A 3 -5.07 -4.13 16.17
C SER A 3 -5.46 -3.84 14.72
N ALA A 4 -4.55 -3.29 13.91
CA ALA A 4 -4.80 -3.02 12.49
C ALA A 4 -5.10 -4.31 11.71
N LEU A 5 -4.33 -5.38 11.92
CA LEU A 5 -4.56 -6.68 11.28
C LEU A 5 -5.93 -7.26 11.65
N GLN A 6 -6.30 -7.19 12.92
CA GLN A 6 -7.60 -7.64 13.39
C GLN A 6 -8.73 -6.83 12.76
N CYS A 7 -8.63 -5.49 12.74
CA CYS A 7 -9.63 -4.63 12.09
C CYS A 7 -9.82 -4.98 10.61
N ILE A 8 -8.73 -5.11 9.84
CA ILE A 8 -8.80 -5.43 8.41
C ILE A 8 -9.34 -6.85 8.19
N SER A 9 -8.94 -7.83 9.01
CA SER A 9 -9.41 -9.22 8.91
C SER A 9 -10.90 -9.39 9.23
N ASN A 10 -11.53 -8.41 9.88
CA ASN A 10 -12.96 -8.43 10.20
C ASN A 10 -13.80 -7.69 9.14
N ILE A 11 -13.21 -7.27 8.02
CA ILE A 11 -13.95 -6.73 6.87
C ILE A 11 -14.45 -7.93 6.03
N PRO A 12 -15.74 -8.28 6.07
CA PRO A 12 -16.22 -9.56 5.53
C PRO A 12 -15.95 -9.72 4.03
N GLN A 13 -16.09 -8.64 3.26
CA GLN A 13 -15.88 -8.67 1.81
C GLN A 13 -14.41 -8.96 1.47
N LEU A 14 -13.48 -8.34 2.20
CA LEU A 14 -12.05 -8.55 1.99
C LEU A 14 -11.62 -9.94 2.44
N THR A 15 -12.12 -10.39 3.59
CA THR A 15 -11.82 -11.71 4.13
C THR A 15 -12.31 -12.82 3.22
N ASN A 16 -13.56 -12.77 2.76
CA ASN A 16 -14.11 -13.77 1.83
C ASN A 16 -13.33 -13.79 0.52
N PHE A 17 -12.93 -12.63 0.00
CA PHE A 17 -12.10 -12.52 -1.20
C PHE A 17 -10.76 -13.28 -1.08
N PHE A 18 -10.12 -13.25 0.09
CA PHE A 18 -8.89 -14.02 0.35
C PHE A 18 -9.14 -15.49 0.68
N LEU A 19 -10.22 -15.81 1.39
CA LEU A 19 -10.59 -17.19 1.72
C LEU A 19 -10.93 -18.00 0.48
N GLU A 20 -11.68 -17.41 -0.45
CA GLU A 20 -12.10 -18.03 -1.72
C GLU A 20 -10.99 -18.02 -2.80
N ASP A 21 -9.78 -17.57 -2.46
CA ASP A 21 -8.64 -17.48 -3.39
C ASP A 21 -8.85 -16.60 -4.63
N ILE A 22 -9.90 -15.76 -4.65
CA ILE A 22 -10.25 -14.87 -5.77
C ILE A 22 -9.09 -13.92 -6.08
N TYR A 23 -8.40 -13.45 -5.04
CA TYR A 23 -7.24 -12.55 -5.15
C TYR A 23 -6.16 -13.03 -6.12
N LYS A 24 -6.03 -14.35 -6.33
CA LYS A 24 -5.01 -14.92 -7.23
C LYS A 24 -5.15 -14.46 -8.68
N ILE A 25 -6.38 -14.17 -9.12
CA ILE A 25 -6.67 -13.72 -10.50
C ILE A 25 -6.26 -12.26 -10.68
N ASP A 26 -6.40 -11.45 -9.63
CA ASP A 26 -6.10 -10.02 -9.62
C ASP A 26 -4.64 -9.72 -9.23
N LEU A 27 -3.80 -10.75 -8.99
CA LEU A 27 -2.41 -10.58 -8.59
C LEU A 27 -1.57 -9.90 -9.68
N ASN A 28 -1.00 -8.75 -9.31
CA ASN A 28 -0.07 -8.01 -10.12
C ASN A 28 1.38 -8.35 -9.74
N THR A 29 2.03 -9.19 -10.55
CA THR A 29 3.45 -9.54 -10.37
C THR A 29 4.41 -8.71 -11.20
N VAL A 30 3.88 -7.82 -12.05
CA VAL A 30 4.63 -7.09 -13.08
C VAL A 30 4.95 -5.67 -12.64
N SER A 31 4.09 -5.02 -11.84
CA SER A 31 4.30 -3.63 -11.43
C SER A 31 5.58 -3.47 -10.60
N GLY A 32 6.35 -2.43 -10.92
CA GLY A 32 7.54 -2.04 -10.15
C GLY A 32 7.24 -1.24 -8.89
N LEU A 33 5.98 -0.83 -8.69
CA LEU A 33 5.52 -0.04 -7.54
C LEU A 33 4.99 -0.90 -6.39
N GLY A 34 4.50 -2.11 -6.69
CA GLY A 34 3.98 -3.04 -5.67
C GLY A 34 5.06 -3.96 -5.12
N SER A 35 4.64 -4.93 -4.30
CA SER A 35 5.51 -5.97 -3.74
C SER A 35 5.58 -7.22 -4.63
N ARG A 36 5.10 -7.11 -5.88
CA ARG A 36 4.94 -8.20 -6.85
C ARG A 36 4.05 -9.33 -6.32
N GLY A 37 3.02 -8.98 -5.55
CA GLY A 37 2.08 -9.93 -4.97
C GLY A 37 2.60 -10.62 -3.70
N LEU A 38 3.73 -10.20 -3.13
CA LEU A 38 4.27 -10.78 -1.90
C LEU A 38 3.32 -10.53 -0.72
N PHE A 39 2.88 -9.29 -0.52
CA PHE A 39 1.99 -8.91 0.58
C PHE A 39 0.64 -9.57 0.45
N ALA A 40 0.04 -9.56 -0.76
CA ALA A 40 -1.23 -10.24 -1.00
C ALA A 40 -1.16 -11.73 -0.64
N ARG A 41 -0.08 -12.44 -0.99
CA ARG A 41 0.10 -13.86 -0.64
C ARG A 41 0.29 -14.08 0.87
N ARG A 42 1.11 -13.26 1.54
CA ARG A 42 1.34 -13.39 2.99
C ARG A 42 0.10 -13.04 3.80
N PHE A 43 -0.64 -12.02 3.37
CA PHE A 43 -1.91 -11.63 3.99
C PHE A 43 -2.97 -12.72 3.78
N ALA A 44 -3.10 -13.28 2.58
CA ALA A 44 -4.01 -14.41 2.32
C ALA A 44 -3.71 -15.62 3.21
N ASN A 45 -2.43 -15.98 3.39
CA ASN A 45 -2.02 -17.05 4.29
C ASN A 45 -2.45 -16.77 5.74
N LEU A 46 -2.23 -15.54 6.21
CA LEU A 46 -2.64 -15.13 7.54
C LEU A 46 -4.17 -15.22 7.73
N ILE A 47 -4.95 -14.69 6.78
CA ILE A 47 -6.43 -14.72 6.84
C ILE A 47 -6.95 -16.16 6.90
N LYS A 48 -6.42 -17.04 6.05
CA LYS A 48 -6.80 -18.46 6.06
C LYS A 48 -6.49 -19.12 7.40
N ARG A 49 -5.34 -18.84 8.00
CA ARG A 49 -5.00 -19.38 9.33
C ARG A 49 -5.93 -18.83 10.41
N MET A 50 -6.26 -17.53 10.37
CA MET A 50 -7.13 -16.87 11.35
C MET A 50 -8.56 -17.37 11.31
N TRP A 51 -9.08 -17.68 10.12
CA TRP A 51 -10.47 -18.05 9.90
C TRP A 51 -10.65 -19.54 9.54
N SER A 52 -9.63 -20.37 9.74
CA SER A 52 -9.71 -21.83 9.53
C SER A 52 -10.54 -22.46 10.64
N GLU A 53 -11.65 -23.11 10.29
CA GLU A 53 -12.53 -23.82 11.23
C GLU A 53 -11.81 -24.98 11.95
N ASP A 54 -10.84 -25.61 11.27
CA ASP A 54 -10.04 -26.72 11.80
C ASP A 54 -8.84 -26.27 12.67
N SER A 55 -8.65 -24.96 12.86
CA SER A 55 -7.50 -24.47 13.60
C SER A 55 -7.67 -24.67 15.10
N THR A 56 -6.75 -25.40 15.72
CA THR A 56 -6.63 -25.49 17.19
C THR A 56 -5.84 -24.33 17.78
N GLU A 57 -5.30 -23.42 16.96
CA GLU A 57 -4.48 -22.29 17.39
C GLU A 57 -5.37 -21.20 18.04
N LYS A 58 -5.25 -21.01 19.36
CA LYS A 58 -5.93 -19.90 20.06
C LYS A 58 -5.38 -18.52 19.71
N ALA A 59 -4.13 -18.48 19.24
CA ALA A 59 -3.44 -17.26 18.87
C ALA A 59 -2.46 -17.55 17.74
N ILE A 60 -2.44 -16.67 16.74
CA ILE A 60 -1.60 -16.79 15.55
C ILE A 60 -0.56 -15.68 15.57
N TYR A 61 0.70 -16.05 15.43
CA TYR A 61 1.77 -15.09 15.18
C TYR A 61 1.92 -14.87 13.65
N PRO A 62 1.74 -13.64 13.14
CA PRO A 62 1.77 -13.33 11.71
C PRO A 62 3.20 -13.20 11.15
N ARG A 63 4.09 -14.15 11.48
CA ARG A 63 5.54 -14.09 11.21
C ARG A 63 5.90 -13.63 9.80
N GLU A 64 5.32 -14.28 8.79
CA GLU A 64 5.69 -14.01 7.39
C GLU A 64 5.23 -12.63 6.93
N LEU A 65 4.04 -12.19 7.38
CA LEU A 65 3.53 -10.86 7.06
C LEU A 65 4.34 -9.79 7.80
N THR A 66 4.65 -10.00 9.08
CA THR A 66 5.50 -9.08 9.85
C THR A 66 6.87 -8.93 9.21
N MET A 67 7.51 -10.02 8.78
CA MET A 67 8.79 -9.95 8.05
C MET A 67 8.68 -9.16 6.75
N ALA A 68 7.60 -9.34 5.98
CA ALA A 68 7.38 -8.58 4.75
C ALA A 68 7.20 -7.07 5.05
N ILE A 69 6.45 -6.73 6.09
CA ILE A 69 6.27 -5.35 6.56
C ILE A 69 7.61 -4.73 6.96
N CYS A 70 8.39 -5.40 7.81
CA CYS A 70 9.67 -4.87 8.29
C CYS A 70 10.70 -4.69 7.15
N ASN A 71 10.68 -5.55 6.13
CA ASN A 71 11.56 -5.42 4.97
C ASN A 71 11.13 -4.27 4.04
N TYR A 72 9.82 -4.05 3.89
CA TYR A 72 9.28 -3.00 3.02
C TYR A 72 9.35 -1.61 3.68
N ALA A 73 9.10 -1.57 4.99
CA ALA A 73 9.05 -0.37 5.80
C ALA A 73 9.88 -0.59 7.08
N PRO A 74 11.21 -0.36 7.01
CA PRO A 74 12.15 -0.65 8.09
C PRO A 74 11.85 0.06 9.41
N GLN A 75 11.05 1.13 9.40
CA GLN A 75 10.62 1.77 10.65
C GLN A 75 9.85 0.81 11.57
N PHE A 76 9.14 -0.17 11.01
CA PHE A 76 8.40 -1.18 11.78
C PHE A 76 9.26 -2.37 12.24
N ALA A 77 10.57 -2.40 11.93
CA ALA A 77 11.46 -3.51 12.29
C ALA A 77 11.91 -3.48 13.77
N GLY A 78 11.77 -2.33 14.43
CA GLY A 78 12.13 -2.15 15.83
C GLY A 78 11.09 -2.71 16.81
N TYR A 79 11.38 -2.54 18.09
CA TYR A 79 10.46 -2.86 19.20
C TYR A 79 9.73 -1.63 19.73
N GLU A 80 9.83 -0.50 19.03
CA GLU A 80 9.20 0.75 19.40
C GLU A 80 7.67 0.67 19.24
N GLN A 81 6.98 1.55 19.95
CA GLN A 81 5.54 1.71 19.78
C GLN A 81 5.27 2.40 18.44
N HIS A 82 4.36 1.84 17.65
CA HIS A 82 3.95 2.40 16.36
C HIS A 82 2.46 2.68 16.33
N ASP A 83 2.08 3.69 15.56
CA ASP A 83 0.67 3.99 15.29
C ASP A 83 0.04 2.86 14.45
N ALA A 84 -1.11 2.37 14.89
CA ALA A 84 -1.87 1.36 14.17
C ALA A 84 -2.41 1.88 12.83
N HIS A 85 -2.73 3.18 12.76
CA HIS A 85 -3.22 3.81 11.55
C HIS A 85 -2.15 3.86 10.45
N GLU A 86 -0.89 4.16 10.82
CA GLU A 86 0.24 4.17 9.87
C GLU A 86 0.40 2.80 9.20
N LEU A 87 0.37 1.72 10.00
CA LEU A 87 0.44 0.37 9.46
C LEU A 87 -0.77 0.03 8.58
N MET A 88 -1.98 0.45 8.98
CA MET A 88 -3.20 0.17 8.21
C MET A 88 -3.13 0.82 6.83
N MET A 89 -2.71 2.09 6.77
CA MET A 89 -2.53 2.81 5.51
C MET A 89 -1.48 2.12 4.62
N LEU A 90 -0.33 1.75 5.19
CA LEU A 90 0.71 1.03 4.46
C LEU A 90 0.19 -0.30 3.89
N LEU A 91 -0.46 -1.11 4.73
CA LEU A 91 -0.94 -2.43 4.32
C LEU A 91 -1.99 -2.32 3.20
N LEU A 92 -2.92 -1.37 3.32
CA LEU A 92 -3.95 -1.15 2.30
C LEU A 92 -3.37 -0.64 0.98
N ASP A 93 -2.39 0.26 1.02
CA ASP A 93 -1.72 0.77 -0.18
C ASP A 93 -0.95 -0.33 -0.92
N VAL A 94 -0.16 -1.13 -0.18
CA VAL A 94 0.60 -2.23 -0.79
C VAL A 94 -0.32 -3.34 -1.31
N LEU A 95 -1.40 -3.67 -0.59
CA LEU A 95 -2.40 -4.63 -1.07
C LEU A 95 -3.14 -4.10 -2.32
N HIS A 96 -3.43 -2.81 -2.37
CA HIS A 96 -4.04 -2.19 -3.54
C HIS A 96 -3.13 -2.32 -4.75
N GLU A 97 -1.83 -2.03 -4.61
CA GLU A 97 -0.86 -2.17 -5.69
C GLU A 97 -0.65 -3.63 -6.13
N ASP A 98 -0.58 -4.56 -5.17
CA ASP A 98 -0.45 -6.00 -5.44
C ASP A 98 -1.69 -6.59 -6.14
N LEU A 99 -2.87 -6.00 -5.96
CA LEU A 99 -4.15 -6.46 -6.53
C LEU A 99 -4.68 -5.54 -7.63
N ASN A 100 -3.84 -4.61 -8.10
CA ASN A 100 -4.25 -3.66 -9.12
C ASN A 100 -4.38 -4.35 -10.47
N ARG A 101 -5.60 -4.35 -11.02
CA ARG A 101 -5.91 -4.89 -12.35
C ARG A 101 -5.18 -4.14 -13.47
N VAL A 102 -4.82 -2.88 -13.24
CA VAL A 102 -3.97 -2.10 -14.13
C VAL A 102 -2.51 -2.46 -13.85
N GLN A 103 -1.98 -3.42 -14.61
CA GLN A 103 -0.63 -3.96 -14.37
C GLN A 103 0.48 -2.93 -14.62
N GLN A 104 0.32 -2.13 -15.68
CA GLN A 104 1.21 -1.02 -16.00
C GLN A 104 0.39 0.26 -15.95
N LYS A 105 0.66 1.07 -14.93
CA LYS A 105 0.00 2.35 -14.76
C LYS A 105 0.45 3.31 -15.86
N PRO A 106 -0.47 3.86 -16.67
CA PRO A 106 -0.11 4.86 -17.66
C PRO A 106 0.45 6.09 -16.96
N TYR A 107 1.47 6.66 -17.57
CA TYR A 107 2.05 7.90 -17.13
C TYR A 107 1.15 9.07 -17.58
N ILE A 108 0.74 9.92 -16.63
CA ILE A 108 -0.03 11.13 -16.94
C ILE A 108 0.69 12.32 -16.31
N GLU A 109 1.14 13.24 -17.16
CA GLU A 109 1.62 14.55 -16.74
C GLU A 109 0.45 15.39 -16.28
N LEU A 110 0.42 15.79 -15.01
CA LEU A 110 -0.33 16.99 -14.69
C LEU A 110 0.45 18.16 -15.26
N LYS A 111 -0.17 18.85 -16.22
CA LYS A 111 0.19 20.22 -16.50
C LYS A 111 -0.01 21.01 -15.21
N ASP A 112 1.08 21.56 -14.68
CA ASP A 112 0.98 22.50 -13.58
C ASP A 112 0.01 23.60 -14.01
N ALA A 113 -0.82 24.02 -13.06
CA ALA A 113 -1.71 25.13 -13.27
C ALA A 113 -0.87 26.36 -13.64
N ASP A 114 -0.84 26.72 -14.93
CA ASP A 114 -0.30 27.99 -15.42
C ASP A 114 -1.12 29.14 -14.79
N GLY A 115 -0.75 29.56 -13.57
CA GLY A 115 -1.33 30.69 -12.85
C GLY A 115 -2.74 30.50 -12.25
N ARG A 116 -3.20 29.26 -11.98
CA ARG A 116 -4.51 29.06 -11.30
C ARG A 116 -4.37 29.14 -9.79
N SER A 117 -5.40 29.64 -9.11
CA SER A 117 -5.43 29.72 -7.64
C SER A 117 -5.35 28.34 -6.99
N ASP A 118 -4.73 28.28 -5.81
CA ASP A 118 -4.45 27.03 -5.07
C ASP A 118 -5.68 26.15 -4.86
N ALA A 119 -6.87 26.75 -4.75
CA ALA A 119 -8.16 26.06 -4.65
C ALA A 119 -8.48 25.18 -5.87
N VAL A 120 -8.06 25.60 -7.07
CA VAL A 120 -8.29 24.84 -8.32
C VAL A 120 -7.24 23.75 -8.50
N SER A 121 -6.00 24.02 -8.11
CA SER A 121 -4.88 23.07 -8.17
C SER A 121 -5.13 21.84 -7.28
N HIS A 122 -5.69 22.06 -6.08
CA HIS A 122 -6.04 20.98 -5.16
C HIS A 122 -7.21 20.11 -5.68
N SER A 123 -8.15 20.71 -6.42
CA SER A 123 -9.26 19.99 -7.06
C SER A 123 -8.78 19.02 -8.16
N SER A 124 -7.83 19.44 -9.00
CA SER A 124 -7.21 18.57 -10.02
C SER A 124 -6.39 17.41 -9.43
N LEU A 125 -5.94 17.55 -8.19
CA LEU A 125 -5.25 16.50 -7.41
C LEU A 125 -6.20 15.38 -6.98
N PHE A 126 -7.39 15.76 -6.50
CA PHE A 126 -8.42 14.81 -6.10
C PHE A 126 -9.10 14.11 -7.28
N HIS A 127 -9.01 14.69 -8.49
CA HIS A 127 -9.51 14.09 -9.72
C HIS A 127 -8.46 13.25 -10.46
N PHE A 128 -7.27 13.08 -9.89
CA PHE A 128 -6.24 12.28 -10.53
C PHE A 128 -6.66 10.81 -10.50
N PRO A 129 -6.66 10.10 -11.64
CA PRO A 129 -7.06 8.71 -11.66
C PRO A 129 -6.09 7.89 -10.81
N THR A 130 -6.59 7.14 -9.83
CA THR A 130 -5.79 6.28 -8.94
C THR A 130 -4.99 5.21 -9.70
N TYR A 131 -5.34 4.95 -10.96
CA TYR A 131 -4.60 4.05 -11.86
C TYR A 131 -3.42 4.70 -12.57
N ALA A 132 -3.20 6.01 -12.44
CA ALA A 132 -2.12 6.73 -13.11
C ALA A 132 -1.00 7.09 -12.14
N ILE A 133 0.25 7.06 -12.61
CA ILE A 133 1.39 7.57 -11.85
C ILE A 133 1.50 9.06 -12.10
N ARG A 134 1.48 9.84 -11.03
CA ARG A 134 1.78 11.27 -11.06
C ARG A 134 3.29 11.44 -11.11
N LEU A 135 3.82 12.06 -12.17
CA LEU A 135 5.12 12.72 -12.02
C LEU A 135 4.90 14.17 -11.59
N PRO A 136 5.71 14.69 -10.65
CA PRO A 136 5.85 16.12 -10.51
C PRO A 136 6.29 16.69 -11.87
N ASN A 137 5.78 17.86 -12.25
CA ASN A 137 6.33 18.59 -13.39
C ASN A 137 7.80 18.88 -13.03
N ILE A 138 8.75 18.10 -13.54
CA ILE A 138 10.17 18.32 -13.26
C ILE A 138 10.60 19.50 -14.13
N LYS A 139 10.20 20.72 -13.75
CA LYS A 139 10.93 21.93 -14.12
C LYS A 139 12.20 21.96 -13.27
N GLY A 140 13.17 21.12 -13.65
CA GLY A 140 14.48 21.02 -13.01
C GLY A 140 14.47 20.30 -11.64
N PRO A 141 15.64 19.83 -11.18
CA PRO A 141 15.74 19.16 -9.90
C PRO A 141 15.53 20.16 -8.76
N CYS A 142 14.49 19.95 -7.93
CA CYS A 142 14.37 20.61 -6.64
C CYS A 142 15.43 20.04 -5.68
N THR A 143 16.67 20.49 -5.83
CA THR A 143 17.73 20.25 -4.85
C THR A 143 17.45 21.12 -3.62
N ARG A 144 17.38 20.53 -2.42
CA ARG A 144 17.71 21.31 -1.21
C ARG A 144 19.15 21.83 -1.38
N PRO A 145 19.54 22.96 -0.75
CA PRO A 145 20.90 23.50 -0.86
C PRO A 145 22.03 22.52 -0.48
N ASN A 146 21.70 21.35 0.07
CA ASN A 146 22.65 20.28 0.44
C ASN A 146 22.62 19.04 -0.48
N GLY A 147 21.86 19.02 -1.58
CA GLY A 147 22.01 18.00 -2.63
C GLY A 147 21.27 16.67 -2.46
N ASP A 148 20.42 16.49 -1.44
CA ASP A 148 19.64 15.26 -1.29
C ASP A 148 18.39 15.23 -2.18
N ILE A 149 18.14 14.07 -2.82
CA ILE A 149 16.93 13.75 -3.58
C ILE A 149 15.79 13.45 -2.62
N VAL A 150 14.68 14.19 -2.70
CA VAL A 150 13.51 13.96 -1.84
C VAL A 150 12.64 12.86 -2.46
N CYS A 151 12.65 11.67 -1.86
CA CYS A 151 11.59 10.68 -2.07
C CYS A 151 10.27 11.25 -1.55
N PHE A 152 9.20 11.08 -2.32
CA PHE A 152 7.84 11.60 -2.13
C PHE A 152 7.09 11.13 -0.85
N SER A 153 7.80 10.65 0.18
CA SER A 153 7.22 10.12 1.41
C SER A 153 6.89 11.20 2.46
N SER A 154 6.90 12.48 2.12
CA SER A 154 6.72 13.58 3.09
C SER A 154 5.62 14.58 2.71
N CYS A 155 4.54 14.10 2.10
CA CYS A 155 3.31 14.89 1.98
C CYS A 155 2.18 14.21 2.76
N LEU A 156 2.37 14.12 4.08
CA LEU A 156 1.34 14.07 5.12
C LEU A 156 1.84 14.92 6.30
#